data_AF-A0A957ER70-F1
#
_entry.id   AF-A0A957ER70-F1
#
_cell.length_a   1.000
_cell.length_b   1.000
_cell.length_c   1.000
_cell.angle_alpha   90.00
_cell.angle_beta   90.00
_cell.angle_gamma   90.00
#
_symmetry.space_group_name_H-M   'P 1'
#
loop_
_entity.id
_entity.type
_entity.pdbx_description
1 polymer ?
#
loop_
_entity_poly.entity_id
_entity_poly.type
_entity_poly.pdbx_seq_one_letter_code
_entity_poly.pdbx_strand_id
1 'polypeptide(L)'
;MTKALPFADAQTGLHVLQALLRQRSLLAALETMHAEVGDIFQVTLPLFDPVFVTGPANNRQLLVTGRDQFNWRTESDAVTKLLGHGLLVEDGENHACLRHQLDPALSRKQVAGQIEQMVAETDKVLASWPADGERDMLVEMRKVALLILMQTLFGVDFLPHLERLWQPILQLLRYISPGLWIIWPEMPRPGYAQAQQAVDDYLFGIIGERRAAGGSGDDMLSRLVRVPEMSDKLIRDQL
;
A
#
# COMPACT_ATOMS: atom_id res chain seq x y z
N MET A 1 4.18 21.35 29.48
CA MET A 1 4.43 22.38 28.46
C MET A 1 4.81 21.67 27.18
N THR A 2 3.95 21.68 26.16
CA THR A 2 4.23 21.05 24.87
C THR A 2 5.27 21.93 24.16
N LYS A 3 6.49 21.42 23.99
CA LYS A 3 7.54 22.15 23.26
C LYS A 3 7.11 22.20 21.80
N ALA A 4 7.02 23.38 21.21
CA ALA A 4 6.74 23.52 19.79
C ALA A 4 7.83 22.79 18.99
N LEU A 5 7.42 22.07 17.93
CA LEU A 5 8.36 21.42 17.03
C LEU A 5 9.12 22.50 16.24
N PRO A 6 10.42 22.29 15.96
CA PRO A 6 11.17 23.27 15.20
C PRO A 6 10.67 23.28 13.74
N PHE A 7 10.64 24.47 13.17
CA PHE A 7 10.30 24.71 11.77
C PHE A 7 11.39 25.60 11.16
N ALA A 8 11.52 25.57 9.84
CA ALA A 8 12.48 26.40 9.13
C ALA A 8 12.14 27.89 9.29
N ASP A 9 13.14 28.71 9.64
CA ASP A 9 13.00 30.16 9.53
C ASP A 9 12.97 30.61 8.06
N ALA A 10 12.76 31.90 7.81
CA ALA A 10 12.62 32.41 6.45
C ALA A 10 13.87 32.18 5.58
N GLN A 11 15.07 32.20 6.17
CA GLN A 11 16.32 32.00 5.45
C GLN A 11 16.49 30.53 5.07
N THR A 12 16.29 29.64 6.03
CA THR A 12 16.29 28.17 5.84
C THR A 12 15.24 27.77 4.81
N GLY A 13 14.03 28.33 4.90
CA GLY A 13 12.95 28.09 3.95
C GLY A 13 13.32 28.48 2.52
N LEU A 14 14.07 29.58 2.33
CA LEU A 14 14.57 29.98 1.02
C LEU A 14 15.58 28.96 0.47
N HIS A 15 16.52 28.48 1.28
CA HIS A 15 17.47 27.44 0.86
C HIS A 15 16.76 26.14 0.46
N VAL A 16 15.76 25.73 1.22
CA VAL A 16 14.94 24.54 0.95
C VAL A 16 14.21 24.68 -0.39
N LEU A 17 13.60 25.83 -0.65
CA LEU A 17 12.93 26.10 -1.93
C LEU A 17 13.93 26.15 -3.09
N GLN A 18 15.13 26.73 -2.89
CA GLN A 18 16.19 26.73 -3.91
C GLN A 18 16.66 25.31 -4.22
N ALA A 19 16.86 24.46 -3.20
CA ALA A 19 17.24 23.07 -3.37
C ALA A 19 16.16 22.29 -4.14
N LEU A 20 14.89 22.46 -3.76
CA LEU A 20 13.74 21.88 -4.45
C LEU A 20 13.71 22.27 -5.93
N LEU A 21 13.83 23.57 -6.25
CA LEU A 21 13.73 24.07 -7.62
C LEU A 21 14.92 23.65 -8.48
N ARG A 22 16.13 23.69 -7.92
CA ARG A 22 17.36 23.37 -8.64
C ARG A 22 17.45 21.88 -8.98
N GLN A 23 17.05 21.01 -8.05
CA GLN A 23 17.14 19.56 -8.22
C GLN A 23 15.83 18.92 -8.67
N ARG A 24 14.72 19.68 -8.66
CA ARG A 24 13.36 19.19 -8.94
C ARG A 24 13.00 17.95 -8.10
N SER A 25 13.42 17.95 -6.84
CA SER A 25 13.35 16.78 -5.95
C SER A 25 12.86 17.19 -4.56
N LEU A 26 11.79 16.54 -4.09
CA LEU A 26 11.32 16.67 -2.71
C LEU A 26 12.36 16.13 -1.72
N LEU A 27 13.12 15.09 -2.10
CA LEU A 27 14.16 14.53 -1.25
C LEU A 27 15.24 15.58 -0.96
N ALA A 28 15.67 16.34 -1.96
CA ALA A 28 16.67 17.40 -1.76
C ALA A 28 16.17 18.50 -0.79
N ALA A 29 14.87 18.82 -0.85
CA ALA A 29 14.25 19.74 0.08
C ALA A 29 14.27 19.19 1.52
N LEU A 30 13.93 17.90 1.70
CA LEU A 30 13.94 17.22 2.99
C LEU A 30 15.35 17.04 3.56
N GLU A 31 16.35 16.76 2.72
CA GLU A 31 17.76 16.70 3.12
C GLU A 31 18.26 18.06 3.61
N THR A 32 17.88 19.15 2.93
CA THR A 32 18.22 20.51 3.35
C THR A 32 17.53 20.87 4.67
N MET A 33 16.24 20.55 4.82
CA MET A 33 15.51 20.71 6.08
C MET A 33 16.18 19.95 7.23
N HIS A 34 16.58 18.70 6.99
CA HIS A 34 17.26 17.88 7.98
C HIS A 34 18.62 18.48 8.37
N ALA A 35 19.41 18.93 7.40
CA ALA A 35 20.73 19.52 7.64
C ALA A 35 20.66 20.84 8.42
N GLU A 36 19.66 21.67 8.16
CA GLU A 36 19.57 23.03 8.75
C GLU A 36 18.67 23.10 9.99
N VAL A 37 17.65 22.25 10.12
CA VAL A 37 16.69 22.28 11.24
C VAL A 37 16.93 21.14 12.25
N GLY A 38 17.45 20.00 11.78
CA GLY A 38 17.83 18.85 12.62
C GLY A 38 16.99 17.59 12.38
N ASP A 39 16.97 16.70 13.38
CA ASP A 39 16.40 15.35 13.25
C ASP A 39 14.87 15.29 13.32
N ILE A 40 14.22 16.30 13.88
CA ILE A 40 12.76 16.38 13.98
C ILE A 40 12.37 17.76 13.55
N PHE A 41 11.54 17.91 12.52
CA PHE A 41 11.09 19.20 12.04
C PHE A 41 9.68 19.14 11.47
N GLN A 42 8.96 20.25 11.58
CA GLN A 42 7.66 20.44 10.92
C GLN A 42 7.85 21.21 9.60
N VAL A 43 7.14 20.77 8.57
CA VAL A 43 6.95 21.55 7.34
C VAL A 43 5.55 22.15 7.38
N THR A 44 5.46 23.48 7.27
CA THR A 44 4.16 24.17 7.26
C THR A 44 3.62 24.23 5.83
N LEU A 45 2.56 23.49 5.54
CA LEU A 45 1.84 23.57 4.27
C LEU A 45 0.41 24.09 4.51
N PRO A 46 -0.24 24.68 3.50
CA PRO A 46 -1.66 25.00 3.60
C PRO A 46 -2.47 23.72 3.88
N LEU A 47 -3.25 23.72 4.97
CA LEU A 47 -4.14 22.62 5.38
C LEU A 47 -3.45 21.34 5.89
N PHE A 48 -2.12 21.30 5.96
CA PHE A 48 -1.38 20.12 6.37
C PHE A 48 -0.03 20.47 7.01
N ASP A 49 0.23 19.93 8.20
CA ASP A 49 1.47 20.19 8.96
C ASP A 49 2.27 18.90 9.17
N PRO A 50 2.93 18.35 8.12
CA PRO A 50 3.69 17.12 8.27
C PRO A 50 4.92 17.33 9.15
N VAL A 51 5.12 16.37 10.06
CA VAL A 51 6.30 16.28 10.92
C VAL A 51 7.21 15.18 10.39
N PHE A 52 8.46 15.53 10.12
CA PHE A 52 9.49 14.59 9.73
C PHE A 52 10.33 14.24 10.95
N VAL A 53 10.59 12.94 11.08
CA VAL A 53 11.34 12.36 12.19
C VAL A 53 12.41 11.47 11.58
N THR A 54 13.67 11.77 11.85
CA THR A 54 14.82 11.08 11.28
C THR A 54 15.78 10.61 12.37
N GLY A 55 16.65 9.66 12.01
CA GLY A 55 17.68 9.13 12.89
C GLY A 55 17.22 7.89 13.68
N PRO A 56 18.16 7.00 14.03
CA PRO A 56 17.84 5.68 14.58
C PRO A 56 17.12 5.74 15.94
N ALA A 57 17.47 6.68 16.81
CA ALA A 57 16.85 6.82 18.12
C ALA A 57 15.38 7.26 18.00
N ASN A 58 15.11 8.25 17.15
CA ASN A 58 13.77 8.76 16.93
C ASN A 58 12.90 7.73 16.16
N ASN A 59 13.47 7.05 15.17
CA ASN A 59 12.79 5.95 14.46
C ASN A 59 12.43 4.82 15.42
N ARG A 60 13.31 4.46 16.36
CA ARG A 60 13.00 3.47 17.40
C ARG A 60 11.90 3.96 18.34
N GLN A 61 11.89 5.24 18.68
CA GLN A 61 10.82 5.82 19.49
C GLN A 61 9.47 5.73 18.77
N LEU A 62 9.42 6.15 17.51
CA LEU A 62 8.20 6.18 16.71
C LEU A 62 7.68 4.79 16.38
N LEU A 63 8.55 3.88 15.93
CA LEU A 63 8.14 2.59 15.35
C LEU A 63 8.12 1.44 16.38
N VAL A 64 8.75 1.61 17.55
CA VAL A 64 8.91 0.51 18.53
C VAL A 64 8.46 0.91 19.93
N THR A 65 9.18 1.83 20.61
CA THR A 65 8.94 2.05 22.05
C THR A 65 7.75 2.94 22.36
N GLY A 66 7.37 3.81 21.43
CA GLY A 66 6.25 4.74 21.56
C GLY A 66 5.17 4.50 20.52
N ARG A 67 5.18 3.34 19.82
CA ARG A 67 4.29 3.09 18.67
C ARG A 67 2.81 3.30 19.01
N ASP A 68 2.38 2.94 20.23
CA ASP A 68 0.97 3.02 20.65
C ASP A 68 0.54 4.47 20.98
N GLN A 69 1.45 5.45 20.83
CA GLN A 69 1.15 6.89 20.95
C GLN A 69 0.81 7.53 19.59
N PHE A 70 0.90 6.75 18.51
CA PHE A 70 0.67 7.20 17.14
C PHE A 70 -0.31 6.26 16.46
N ASN A 71 -1.13 6.83 15.57
CA ASN A 71 -1.91 6.04 14.63
C ASN A 71 -1.09 5.88 13.35
N TRP A 72 -1.14 4.70 12.75
CA TRP A 72 -0.43 4.43 11.50
C TRP A 72 -0.97 5.29 10.35
N ARG A 73 -2.30 5.41 10.25
CA ARG A 73 -3.00 6.26 9.28
C ARG A 73 -4.26 6.86 9.89
N THR A 74 -4.73 7.94 9.28
CA THR A 74 -6.01 8.57 9.64
C THR A 74 -7.16 8.00 8.80
N GLU A 75 -8.39 8.11 9.29
CA GLU A 75 -9.60 7.72 8.54
C GLU A 75 -9.80 8.55 7.26
N SER A 76 -9.27 9.78 7.24
CA SER A 76 -9.34 10.67 6.09
C SER A 76 -8.37 10.29 4.96
N ASP A 77 -7.38 9.45 5.25
CA ASP A 77 -6.34 9.04 4.30
C ASP A 77 -6.89 8.21 3.13
N ALA A 78 -6.36 8.44 1.94
CA ALA A 78 -6.85 7.78 0.72
C ALA A 78 -6.63 6.26 0.74
N VAL A 79 -5.55 5.78 1.36
CA VAL A 79 -5.27 4.34 1.51
C VAL A 79 -6.28 3.72 2.47
N THR A 80 -6.55 4.36 3.61
CA THR A 80 -7.55 3.90 4.58
C THR A 80 -8.94 3.78 3.93
N LYS A 81 -9.35 4.76 3.13
CA LYS A 81 -10.64 4.71 2.42
C LYS A 81 -10.72 3.57 1.39
N LEU A 82 -9.62 3.24 0.73
CA LEU A 82 -9.59 2.16 -0.25
C LEU A 82 -9.58 0.78 0.43
N LEU A 83 -8.75 0.62 1.45
CA LEU A 83 -8.51 -0.66 2.12
C LEU A 83 -9.51 -0.96 3.25
N GLY A 84 -10.31 0.00 3.69
CA GLY A 84 -11.30 -0.21 4.74
C GLY A 84 -10.63 -0.66 6.05
N HIS A 85 -10.95 -1.88 6.50
CA HIS A 85 -10.37 -2.51 7.69
C HIS A 85 -9.21 -3.48 7.34
N GLY A 86 -8.41 -3.12 6.33
CA GLY A 86 -7.25 -3.88 5.89
C GLY A 86 -6.08 -3.82 6.88
N LEU A 87 -5.28 -4.88 6.95
CA LEU A 87 -4.11 -4.96 7.84
C LEU A 87 -3.18 -3.73 7.73
N LEU A 88 -3.04 -3.15 6.54
CA LEU A 88 -2.13 -2.01 6.29
C LEU A 88 -2.63 -0.68 6.84
N VAL A 89 -3.88 -0.61 7.32
CA VAL A 89 -4.54 0.62 7.80
C VAL A 89 -5.17 0.45 9.19
N GLU A 90 -5.05 -0.73 9.78
CA GLU A 90 -5.50 -1.02 11.14
C GLU A 90 -4.36 -0.87 12.16
N ASP A 91 -4.73 -0.54 13.40
CA ASP A 91 -3.82 -0.39 14.54
C ASP A 91 -4.24 -1.28 15.72
N GLY A 92 -3.38 -1.35 16.74
CA GLY A 92 -3.71 -1.95 18.04
C GLY A 92 -4.15 -3.42 17.99
N GLU A 93 -5.22 -3.74 18.72
CA GLU A 93 -5.75 -5.11 18.86
C GLU A 93 -6.32 -5.66 17.54
N ASN A 94 -6.95 -4.80 16.72
CA ASN A 94 -7.47 -5.20 15.41
C ASN A 94 -6.33 -5.62 14.49
N HIS A 95 -5.28 -4.78 14.39
CA HIS A 95 -4.09 -5.13 13.63
C HIS A 95 -3.46 -6.43 14.13
N ALA A 96 -3.33 -6.62 15.45
CA ALA A 96 -2.78 -7.84 16.02
C ALA A 96 -3.62 -9.08 15.67
N CYS A 97 -4.95 -8.96 15.72
CA CYS A 97 -5.89 -10.02 15.35
C CYS A 97 -5.76 -10.39 13.86
N LEU A 98 -5.85 -9.41 12.96
CA LEU A 98 -5.71 -9.63 11.51
C LEU A 98 -4.34 -10.23 11.17
N ARG A 99 -3.28 -9.71 11.79
CA ARG A 99 -1.93 -10.23 11.60
C ARG A 99 -1.81 -11.69 12.02
N HIS A 100 -2.41 -12.07 13.15
CA HIS A 100 -2.42 -13.46 13.61
C HIS A 100 -3.09 -14.41 12.60
N GLN A 101 -4.15 -13.96 11.91
CA GLN A 101 -4.82 -14.75 10.88
C GLN A 101 -4.00 -14.87 9.58
N LEU A 102 -3.28 -13.80 9.20
CA LEU A 102 -2.55 -13.72 7.92
C LEU A 102 -1.14 -14.32 7.98
N ASP A 103 -0.41 -14.13 9.09
CA ASP A 103 1.00 -14.53 9.25
C ASP A 103 1.30 -16.01 8.89
N PRO A 104 0.43 -17.00 9.19
CA PRO A 104 0.70 -18.39 8.82
C PRO A 104 0.87 -18.61 7.31
N ALA A 105 0.10 -17.90 6.48
CA ALA A 105 0.19 -17.97 5.01
C ALA A 105 1.46 -17.31 4.47
N LEU A 106 2.06 -16.40 5.23
CA LEU A 106 3.28 -15.65 4.90
C LEU A 106 4.53 -16.22 5.60
N SER A 107 4.41 -17.38 6.24
CA SER A 107 5.55 -18.01 6.93
C SER A 107 6.65 -18.41 5.94
N ARG A 108 7.91 -18.45 6.41
CA ARG A 108 9.06 -18.86 5.60
C ARG A 108 8.84 -20.19 4.86
N LYS A 109 8.18 -21.16 5.52
CA LYS A 109 7.88 -22.46 4.92
C LYS A 109 6.91 -22.33 3.75
N GLN A 110 5.86 -21.54 3.91
CA GLN A 110 4.87 -21.30 2.85
C GLN A 110 5.49 -20.54 1.68
N VAL A 111 6.22 -19.46 1.95
CA VAL A 111 6.90 -18.67 0.90
C VAL A 111 7.90 -19.53 0.13
N ALA A 112 8.70 -20.36 0.82
CA ALA A 112 9.64 -21.28 0.14
C ALA A 112 8.91 -22.30 -0.75
N GLY A 113 7.74 -22.79 -0.34
CA GLY A 113 6.92 -23.70 -1.14
C GLY A 113 6.24 -23.03 -2.35
N GLN A 114 6.19 -21.70 -2.40
CA GLN A 114 5.55 -20.93 -3.47
C GLN A 114 6.54 -20.48 -4.56
N ILE A 115 7.85 -20.66 -4.38
CA ILE A 115 8.88 -20.15 -5.31
C ILE A 115 8.67 -20.65 -6.74
N GLU A 116 8.36 -21.94 -6.93
CA GLU A 116 8.12 -22.50 -8.26
C GLU A 116 6.92 -21.86 -8.96
N GLN A 117 5.87 -21.53 -8.19
CA GLN A 117 4.70 -20.80 -8.71
C GLN A 117 5.07 -19.36 -9.05
N MET A 118 5.90 -18.71 -8.23
CA MET A 118 6.38 -17.34 -8.52
C MET A 118 7.13 -17.29 -9.85
N VAL A 119 7.98 -18.29 -10.12
CA VAL A 119 8.69 -18.42 -11.40
C VAL A 119 7.70 -18.68 -12.54
N ALA A 120 6.75 -19.61 -12.38
CA ALA A 120 5.76 -19.90 -13.41
C ALA A 120 4.89 -18.68 -13.78
N GLU A 121 4.42 -17.91 -12.79
CA GLU A 121 3.67 -16.68 -13.03
C GLU A 121 4.51 -15.58 -13.69
N THR A 122 5.81 -15.55 -13.39
CA THR A 122 6.76 -14.67 -14.09
C THR A 122 6.88 -15.08 -15.56
N ASP A 123 7.11 -16.37 -15.83
CA ASP A 123 7.24 -16.91 -17.19
C ASP A 123 6.01 -16.65 -18.06
N LYS A 124 4.80 -16.69 -17.48
CA LYS A 124 3.56 -16.31 -18.19
C LYS A 124 3.61 -14.87 -18.71
N VAL A 125 4.13 -13.92 -17.92
CA VAL A 125 4.28 -12.52 -18.37
C VAL A 125 5.33 -12.43 -19.47
N LEU A 126 6.50 -13.07 -19.29
CA LEU A 126 7.58 -13.05 -20.29
C LEU A 126 7.16 -13.67 -21.63
N ALA A 127 6.33 -14.71 -21.60
CA ALA A 127 5.82 -15.36 -22.81
C ALA A 127 4.94 -14.44 -23.67
N SER A 128 4.39 -13.36 -23.10
CA SER A 128 3.62 -12.36 -23.83
C SER A 128 4.49 -11.31 -24.54
N TRP A 129 5.80 -11.29 -24.25
CA TRP A 129 6.68 -10.28 -24.80
C TRP A 129 6.99 -10.55 -26.28
N PRO A 130 6.99 -9.53 -27.15
CA PRO A 130 7.54 -9.66 -28.49
C PRO A 130 9.03 -10.00 -28.41
N ALA A 131 9.61 -10.57 -29.46
CA ALA A 131 11.04 -10.94 -29.49
C ALA A 131 11.95 -9.71 -29.25
N ASP A 132 11.62 -8.59 -29.87
CA ASP A 132 12.36 -7.34 -29.80
C ASP A 132 11.49 -6.18 -29.29
N GLY A 133 12.14 -5.14 -28.76
CA GLY A 133 11.49 -3.89 -28.36
C GLY A 133 11.79 -3.46 -26.92
N GLU A 134 11.54 -2.18 -26.65
CA GLU A 134 11.62 -1.61 -25.31
C GLU A 134 10.37 -1.96 -24.51
N ARG A 135 10.54 -2.09 -23.19
CA ARG A 135 9.48 -2.47 -22.25
C ARG A 135 9.50 -1.52 -21.07
N ASP A 136 8.32 -1.09 -20.66
CA ASP A 136 8.16 -0.38 -19.40
C ASP A 136 8.23 -1.40 -18.25
N MET A 137 9.41 -1.53 -17.64
CA MET A 137 9.62 -2.49 -16.55
C MET A 137 8.77 -2.19 -15.32
N LEU A 138 8.29 -0.95 -15.11
CA LEU A 138 7.35 -0.67 -14.02
C LEU A 138 6.00 -1.35 -14.29
N VAL A 139 5.52 -1.29 -15.53
CA VAL A 139 4.30 -1.97 -15.95
C VAL A 139 4.46 -3.48 -15.87
N GLU A 140 5.54 -4.03 -16.42
CA GLU A 140 5.76 -5.48 -16.45
C GLU A 140 5.97 -6.06 -15.04
N MET A 141 6.74 -5.40 -14.18
CA MET A 141 6.93 -5.85 -12.79
C MET A 141 5.64 -5.80 -11.97
N ARG A 142 4.73 -4.85 -12.25
CA ARG A 142 3.41 -4.83 -11.62
C ARG A 142 2.54 -6.00 -12.07
N LYS A 143 2.58 -6.38 -13.36
CA LYS A 143 1.88 -7.58 -13.85
C LYS A 143 2.40 -8.84 -13.18
N VAL A 144 3.73 -9.00 -13.12
CA VAL A 144 4.38 -10.14 -12.44
C VAL A 144 3.96 -10.19 -10.97
N ALA A 145 4.09 -9.09 -10.24
CA ALA A 145 3.70 -9.04 -8.83
C ALA A 145 2.22 -9.38 -8.60
N LEU A 146 1.34 -8.90 -9.47
CA LEU A 146 -0.09 -9.19 -9.39
C LEU A 146 -0.41 -10.66 -9.66
N LEU A 147 0.13 -11.25 -10.72
CA LEU A 147 -0.09 -12.67 -11.03
C LEU A 147 0.46 -13.56 -9.91
N ILE A 148 1.65 -13.25 -9.40
CA ILE A 148 2.23 -13.95 -8.25
C ILE A 148 1.30 -13.85 -7.04
N LEU A 149 0.88 -12.65 -6.65
CA LEU A 149 0.02 -12.45 -5.48
C LEU A 149 -1.30 -13.23 -5.60
N MET A 150 -1.96 -13.14 -6.75
CA MET A 150 -3.23 -13.81 -7.00
C MET A 150 -3.07 -15.34 -6.95
N GLN A 151 -2.00 -15.87 -7.53
CA GLN A 151 -1.73 -17.30 -7.54
C GLN A 151 -1.31 -17.82 -6.16
N THR A 152 -0.35 -17.17 -5.49
CA THR A 152 0.26 -17.73 -4.29
C THR A 152 -0.54 -17.46 -3.02
N LEU A 153 -1.22 -16.32 -2.92
CA LEU A 153 -2.01 -15.97 -1.74
C LEU A 153 -3.48 -16.33 -1.88
N PHE A 154 -4.04 -16.29 -3.09
CA PHE A 154 -5.47 -16.55 -3.30
C PHE A 154 -5.73 -17.84 -4.09
N GLY A 155 -4.72 -18.46 -4.70
CA GLY A 155 -4.92 -19.67 -5.50
C GLY A 155 -5.72 -19.42 -6.77
N VAL A 156 -5.59 -18.24 -7.38
CA VAL A 156 -6.38 -17.81 -8.54
C VAL A 156 -5.48 -17.49 -9.73
N ASP A 157 -5.77 -18.09 -10.89
CA ASP A 157 -5.15 -17.73 -12.15
C ASP A 157 -5.73 -16.40 -12.66
N PHE A 158 -4.99 -15.31 -12.45
CA PHE A 158 -5.44 -13.96 -12.79
C PHE A 158 -5.21 -13.57 -14.24
N LEU A 159 -4.37 -14.31 -14.98
CA LEU A 159 -3.98 -13.96 -16.34
C LEU A 159 -5.18 -13.71 -17.29
N PRO A 160 -6.26 -14.51 -17.28
CA PRO A 160 -7.44 -14.28 -18.13
C PRO A 160 -8.20 -12.98 -17.80
N HIS A 161 -8.03 -12.44 -16.59
CA HIS A 161 -8.72 -11.24 -16.11
C HIS A 161 -7.86 -9.98 -16.21
N LEU A 162 -6.56 -10.15 -16.47
CA LEU A 162 -5.58 -9.07 -16.48
C LEU A 162 -6.00 -7.93 -17.39
N GLU A 163 -6.33 -8.20 -18.65
CA GLU A 163 -6.71 -7.16 -19.63
C GLU A 163 -7.91 -6.31 -19.15
N ARG A 164 -8.94 -6.97 -18.62
CA ARG A 164 -10.17 -6.31 -18.15
C ARG A 164 -9.95 -5.48 -16.89
N LEU A 165 -9.13 -5.97 -15.95
CA LEU A 165 -8.96 -5.36 -14.63
C LEU A 165 -7.73 -4.45 -14.53
N TRP A 166 -6.85 -4.44 -15.53
CA TRP A 166 -5.61 -3.67 -15.50
C TRP A 166 -5.84 -2.17 -15.30
N GLN A 167 -6.72 -1.57 -16.12
CA GLN A 167 -7.00 -0.14 -16.03
C GLN A 167 -7.69 0.24 -14.71
N PRO A 168 -8.74 -0.48 -14.24
CA PRO A 168 -9.28 -0.27 -12.89
C PRO A 168 -8.22 -0.30 -11.79
N ILE A 169 -7.34 -1.32 -11.77
CA ILE A 169 -6.28 -1.45 -10.77
C ILE A 169 -5.31 -0.26 -10.82
N LEU A 170 -4.83 0.12 -12.01
CA LEU A 170 -3.94 1.28 -12.15
C LEU A 170 -4.61 2.59 -11.72
N GLN A 171 -5.92 2.73 -11.94
CA GLN A 171 -6.67 3.87 -11.44
C GLN A 171 -6.68 3.89 -9.91
N LEU A 172 -7.02 2.77 -9.25
CA LEU A 172 -6.97 2.62 -7.79
C LEU A 172 -5.59 2.98 -7.22
N LEU A 173 -4.51 2.45 -7.79
CA LEU A 173 -3.15 2.77 -7.39
C LEU A 173 -2.84 4.26 -7.52
N ARG A 174 -3.29 4.91 -8.59
CA ARG A 174 -3.11 6.35 -8.78
C ARG A 174 -3.86 7.18 -7.74
N TYR A 175 -5.03 6.72 -7.27
CA TYR A 175 -5.80 7.46 -6.26
C TYR A 175 -5.17 7.42 -4.86
N ILE A 176 -4.42 6.36 -4.53
CA ILE A 176 -3.72 6.23 -3.26
C ILE A 176 -2.26 6.72 -3.31
N SER A 177 -1.71 6.91 -4.51
CA SER A 177 -0.37 7.46 -4.70
C SER A 177 -0.33 8.94 -4.27
N PRO A 178 0.75 9.42 -3.62
CA PRO A 178 0.91 10.83 -3.24
C PRO A 178 0.62 11.78 -4.40
N GLY A 179 -0.22 12.80 -4.15
CA GLY A 179 -0.64 13.76 -5.19
C GLY A 179 -1.42 14.93 -4.60
N LEU A 180 -2.21 15.60 -5.44
CA LEU A 180 -2.99 16.79 -5.07
C LEU A 180 -3.91 16.58 -3.86
N TRP A 181 -4.34 15.35 -3.59
CA TRP A 181 -5.21 15.02 -2.46
C TRP A 181 -4.54 15.22 -1.09
N ILE A 182 -3.21 15.30 -1.01
CA ILE A 182 -2.49 15.63 0.23
C ILE A 182 -2.84 17.05 0.68
N ILE A 183 -3.04 17.97 -0.27
CA ILE A 183 -3.33 19.38 -0.02
C ILE A 183 -4.84 19.66 -0.15
N TRP A 184 -5.53 18.89 -0.99
CA TRP A 184 -6.98 19.02 -1.20
C TRP A 184 -7.69 17.65 -1.12
N PRO A 185 -7.99 17.16 0.10
CA PRO A 185 -8.59 15.83 0.30
C PRO A 185 -9.93 15.62 -0.40
N GLU A 186 -10.71 16.70 -0.57
CA GLU A 186 -12.04 16.71 -1.20
C GLU A 186 -12.02 16.86 -2.73
N MET A 187 -10.83 16.82 -3.36
CA MET A 187 -10.73 16.93 -4.81
C MET A 187 -11.54 15.82 -5.51
N PRO A 188 -12.28 16.14 -6.60
CA PRO A 188 -13.03 15.16 -7.37
C PRO A 188 -12.14 14.00 -7.85
N ARG A 189 -12.64 12.77 -7.70
CA ARG A 189 -11.96 11.53 -8.13
C ARG A 189 -12.75 10.84 -9.25
N PRO A 190 -12.80 11.42 -10.46
CA PRO A 190 -13.59 10.86 -11.55
C PRO A 190 -13.10 9.45 -11.90
N GLY A 191 -14.02 8.50 -12.05
CA GLY A 191 -13.71 7.10 -12.34
C GLY A 191 -13.41 6.23 -11.11
N TYR A 192 -13.18 6.81 -9.93
CA TYR A 192 -12.81 6.06 -8.72
C TYR A 192 -13.84 5.01 -8.35
N ALA A 193 -15.11 5.41 -8.25
CA ALA A 193 -16.20 4.51 -7.87
C ALA A 193 -16.37 3.36 -8.88
N GLN A 194 -16.22 3.63 -10.18
CA GLN A 194 -16.34 2.59 -11.21
C GLN A 194 -15.15 1.63 -11.21
N ALA A 195 -13.93 2.14 -11.04
CA ALA A 195 -12.73 1.32 -10.91
C ALA A 195 -12.79 0.44 -9.65
N GLN A 196 -13.23 1.03 -8.52
CA GLN A 196 -13.41 0.31 -7.27
C GLN A 196 -14.47 -0.79 -7.44
N GLN A 197 -15.63 -0.48 -8.01
CA GLN A 197 -16.68 -1.47 -8.24
C GLN A 197 -16.20 -2.63 -9.10
N ALA A 198 -15.46 -2.37 -10.19
CA ALA A 198 -14.97 -3.42 -11.07
C ALA A 198 -13.99 -4.38 -10.39
N VAL A 199 -13.15 -3.86 -9.47
CA VAL A 199 -12.25 -4.68 -8.65
C VAL A 199 -13.03 -5.41 -7.56
N ASP A 200 -13.93 -4.71 -6.85
CA ASP A 200 -14.76 -5.29 -5.80
C ASP A 200 -15.63 -6.44 -6.32
N ASP A 201 -16.27 -6.30 -7.48
CA ASP A 201 -17.06 -7.36 -8.11
C ASP A 201 -16.22 -8.62 -8.35
N TYR A 202 -14.96 -8.45 -8.75
CA TYR A 202 -14.05 -9.57 -8.95
C TYR A 202 -13.63 -10.21 -7.62
N LEU A 203 -13.25 -9.40 -6.63
CA LEU A 203 -12.81 -9.88 -5.32
C LEU A 203 -13.96 -10.60 -4.58
N PHE A 204 -15.17 -10.05 -4.59
CA PHE A 204 -16.34 -10.71 -4.02
C PHE A 204 -16.69 -11.99 -4.77
N GLY A 205 -16.48 -12.05 -6.08
CA GLY A 205 -16.61 -13.26 -6.88
C GLY A 205 -15.71 -14.39 -6.36
N ILE A 206 -14.40 -14.14 -6.23
CA ILE A 206 -13.45 -15.17 -5.77
C ILE A 206 -13.70 -15.57 -4.31
N ILE A 207 -14.14 -14.64 -3.45
CA ILE A 207 -14.52 -14.94 -2.06
C ILE A 207 -15.74 -15.86 -2.04
N GLY A 208 -16.78 -15.53 -2.82
CA GLY A 208 -18.01 -16.30 -2.91
C GLY A 208 -17.78 -17.72 -3.44
N GLU A 209 -16.98 -17.87 -4.48
CA GLU A 209 -16.56 -19.17 -5.00
C GLU A 209 -15.83 -19.99 -3.95
N ARG A 210 -14.88 -19.37 -3.22
CA ARG A 210 -14.14 -20.06 -2.16
C ARG A 210 -15.03 -20.50 -1.00
N ARG A 211 -16.01 -19.67 -0.62
CA ARG A 211 -17.02 -20.03 0.40
C ARG A 211 -17.88 -21.20 -0.03
N ALA A 212 -18.40 -21.17 -1.26
CA ALA A 212 -19.21 -22.25 -1.81
C ALA A 212 -18.45 -23.59 -1.86
N ALA A 213 -17.13 -23.53 -2.07
CA ALA A 213 -16.23 -24.68 -2.03
C ALA A 213 -15.78 -25.09 -0.60
N GLY A 214 -16.41 -24.56 0.45
CA GLY A 214 -16.10 -24.87 1.85
C GLY A 214 -14.72 -24.39 2.31
N GLY A 215 -14.14 -23.40 1.63
CA GLY A 215 -12.79 -22.92 1.89
C GLY A 215 -11.73 -23.96 1.55
N SER A 216 -11.92 -24.79 0.52
CA SER A 216 -10.93 -25.77 0.07
C SER A 216 -9.67 -25.09 -0.49
N GLY A 217 -8.49 -25.61 -0.12
CA GLY A 217 -7.16 -25.05 -0.46
C GLY A 217 -6.24 -24.91 0.76
N ASP A 218 -5.00 -24.45 0.57
CA ASP A 218 -4.04 -24.15 1.66
C ASP A 218 -3.51 -22.69 1.62
N ASP A 219 -4.02 -21.91 0.67
CA ASP A 219 -3.68 -20.50 0.47
C ASP A 219 -4.31 -19.57 1.53
N MET A 220 -3.95 -18.29 1.49
CA MET A 220 -4.39 -17.29 2.45
C MET A 220 -5.91 -17.09 2.40
N LEU A 221 -6.51 -16.99 1.21
CA LEU A 221 -7.96 -16.82 1.06
C LEU A 221 -8.73 -18.02 1.64
N SER A 222 -8.24 -19.24 1.44
CA SER A 222 -8.81 -20.46 2.05
C SER A 222 -8.84 -20.37 3.58
N ARG A 223 -7.77 -19.84 4.17
CA ARG A 223 -7.66 -19.67 5.63
C ARG A 223 -8.63 -18.63 6.14
N LEU A 224 -8.68 -17.46 5.50
CA LEU A 224 -9.57 -16.36 5.90
C LEU A 224 -11.05 -16.77 5.82
N VAL A 225 -11.46 -17.48 4.76
CA VAL A 225 -12.84 -17.96 4.59
C VAL A 225 -13.28 -18.93 5.70
N ARG A 226 -12.34 -19.69 6.29
CA ARG A 226 -12.63 -20.65 7.37
C ARG A 226 -12.81 -19.99 8.73
N VAL A 227 -12.40 -18.74 8.90
CA VAL A 227 -12.54 -18.00 10.15
C VAL A 227 -13.96 -17.41 10.23
N PRO A 228 -14.81 -17.81 11.19
CA PRO A 228 -16.20 -17.35 11.26
C PRO A 228 -16.35 -15.82 11.38
N GLU A 229 -15.40 -15.17 12.04
CA GLU A 229 -15.39 -13.72 12.28
C GLU A 229 -15.02 -12.92 11.01
N MET A 230 -14.41 -13.57 10.01
CA MET A 230 -14.03 -12.94 8.75
C MET A 230 -15.23 -12.86 7.81
N SER A 231 -15.94 -11.74 7.82
CA SER A 231 -16.98 -11.42 6.82
C SER A 231 -16.40 -11.22 5.43
N ASP A 232 -17.21 -11.35 4.37
CA ASP A 232 -16.75 -11.14 2.98
C ASP A 232 -16.15 -9.77 2.76
N LYS A 233 -16.75 -8.73 3.37
CA LYS A 233 -16.22 -7.37 3.32
C LYS A 233 -14.84 -7.29 3.99
N LEU A 234 -14.68 -7.90 5.17
CA LEU A 234 -13.41 -7.87 5.89
C LEU A 234 -12.33 -8.68 5.16
N ILE A 235 -12.70 -9.77 4.49
CA ILE A 235 -11.79 -10.53 3.62
C ILE A 235 -11.39 -9.67 2.42
N ARG A 236 -12.35 -9.03 1.73
CA ARG A 236 -12.08 -8.11 0.61
C ARG A 236 -11.09 -7.02 1.02
N ASP A 237 -11.17 -6.51 2.25
CA ASP A 237 -10.26 -5.48 2.75
C ASP A 237 -8.81 -5.99 2.97
N GLN A 238 -8.58 -7.32 2.96
CA GLN A 238 -7.24 -7.93 3.00
C GLN A 238 -6.68 -8.35 1.63
N LEU A 239 -7.50 -8.27 0.58
CA LEU A 239 -7.17 -8.71 -0.79
C LEU A 239 -6.70 -7.53 -1.64
#